data_AF-A0A530B1D4-F1
#
_entry.id   AF-A0A530B1D4-F1
#
_cell.length_a   1.000
_cell.length_b   1.000
_cell.length_c   1.000
_cell.angle_alpha   90.00
_cell.angle_beta   90.00
_cell.angle_gamma   90.00
#
_symmetry.space_group_name_H-M   'P 1'
#
loop_
_entity.id
_entity.type
_entity.pdbx_description
1 polymer ?
#
loop_
_entity_poly.entity_id
_entity_poly.type
_entity_poly.pdbx_seq_one_letter_code
_entity_poly.pdbx_strand_id
1 'polypeptide(L)'
;MNQAMKRAGAATISANRITLLRDTNGDGVADVRRIFVEGLNSPFGMTLSKGKLYVAETDALVAFPYSNGQTRITAPPEKIVDLPAGDINHHWTKDVIASPDGRKLYVTVGSNSNAGENGIAAEKNRAAVLEVDRSSRSTRVFASGLRNPNGLSWNPETGELWVAVNERDEIGDDLVPDYITSVRNGAFYGWPYSYYGQNVDERVKPQRPDLVAEAVKPDYALGSHTASLGLAFSSRTSLGTAYGNGAFVGQHGSWNRSVHSGYKVIYVPFRDGRPSGPPKDVLTGFLGHDGKAMGRPVGVAVDQA
;
A
#
# COMPACT_ATOMS: atom_id res chain seq x y z
N MET A 1 -20.71 -9.24 5.40
CA MET A 1 -19.25 -8.97 5.41
C MET A 1 -18.40 -10.22 5.71
N ASN A 2 -18.52 -10.85 6.90
CA ASN A 2 -17.56 -11.89 7.36
C ASN A 2 -17.38 -13.12 6.45
N GLN A 3 -18.43 -13.66 5.83
CA GLN A 3 -18.28 -14.82 4.94
C GLN A 3 -17.61 -14.47 3.59
N ALA A 4 -17.89 -13.29 3.04
CA ALA A 4 -17.28 -12.82 1.79
C ALA A 4 -15.78 -12.53 1.99
N MET A 5 -15.42 -11.85 3.10
CA MET A 5 -14.02 -11.60 3.46
C MET A 5 -13.25 -12.89 3.75
N LYS A 6 -13.88 -13.88 4.41
CA LYS A 6 -13.28 -15.19 4.64
C LYS A 6 -13.03 -15.95 3.34
N ARG A 7 -13.98 -15.92 2.38
CA ARG A 7 -13.80 -16.51 1.04
C ARG A 7 -12.71 -15.79 0.22
N ALA A 8 -12.55 -14.49 0.44
CA ALA A 8 -11.47 -13.72 -0.14
C ALA A 8 -10.10 -14.00 0.54
N GLY A 9 -10.04 -14.71 1.67
CA GLY A 9 -8.79 -14.98 2.39
C GLY A 9 -8.31 -13.85 3.30
N ALA A 10 -9.16 -12.86 3.59
CA ALA A 10 -8.82 -11.71 4.45
C ALA A 10 -8.93 -11.99 5.96
N ALA A 11 -9.19 -13.24 6.37
CA ALA A 11 -9.40 -13.65 7.76
C ALA A 11 -8.36 -14.67 8.27
N THR A 12 -7.23 -14.82 7.58
CA THR A 12 -6.17 -15.74 7.99
C THR A 12 -5.32 -15.14 9.10
N ILE A 13 -4.95 -15.96 10.09
CA ILE A 13 -4.01 -15.56 11.14
C ILE A 13 -2.65 -15.28 10.51
N SER A 14 -2.05 -14.14 10.85
CA SER A 14 -0.70 -13.79 10.40
C SER A 14 0.31 -14.86 10.83
N ALA A 15 1.20 -15.24 9.92
CA ALA A 15 2.31 -16.14 10.22
C ALA A 15 3.42 -15.47 11.05
N ASN A 16 3.35 -14.14 11.26
CA ASN A 16 4.24 -13.38 12.13
C ASN A 16 5.73 -13.59 11.79
N ARG A 17 6.03 -13.57 10.49
CA ARG A 17 7.38 -13.84 9.95
C ARG A 17 7.59 -13.19 8.58
N ILE A 18 8.85 -12.99 8.22
CA ILE A 18 9.30 -12.71 6.85
C ILE A 18 9.94 -13.98 6.30
N THR A 19 9.57 -14.37 5.07
CA THR A 19 10.15 -15.53 4.37
C THR A 19 11.11 -15.03 3.30
N LEU A 20 12.35 -15.51 3.32
CA LEU A 20 13.30 -15.32 2.24
C LEU A 20 12.97 -16.31 1.12
N LEU A 21 12.76 -15.77 -0.08
CA LEU A 21 12.74 -16.50 -1.34
C LEU A 21 13.97 -16.07 -2.14
N ARG A 22 14.72 -17.01 -2.69
CA ARG A 22 15.86 -16.73 -3.55
C ARG A 22 15.90 -17.73 -4.69
N ASP A 23 15.88 -17.19 -5.90
CA ASP A 23 16.24 -17.86 -7.14
C ASP A 23 17.76 -17.78 -7.28
N THR A 24 18.43 -18.93 -7.43
CA THR A 24 19.89 -19.02 -7.52
C THR A 24 20.39 -19.29 -8.94
N ASN A 25 19.49 -19.57 -9.88
CA ASN A 25 19.80 -19.93 -11.25
C ASN A 25 19.21 -18.96 -12.30
N GLY A 26 18.34 -18.04 -11.89
CA GLY A 26 17.71 -17.02 -12.73
C GLY A 26 16.53 -17.54 -13.57
N ASP A 27 15.91 -18.66 -13.21
CA ASP A 27 14.78 -19.23 -13.94
C ASP A 27 13.40 -18.68 -13.53
N GLY A 28 13.37 -17.78 -12.53
CA GLY A 28 12.16 -17.16 -11.98
C GLY A 28 11.46 -18.01 -10.92
N VAL A 29 12.03 -19.15 -10.53
CA VAL A 29 11.54 -20.03 -9.46
C VAL A 29 12.49 -19.95 -8.27
N ALA A 30 11.95 -19.78 -7.07
CA ALA A 30 12.76 -19.72 -5.87
C ALA A 30 13.27 -21.13 -5.47
N ASP A 31 14.58 -21.37 -5.63
CA ASP A 31 15.28 -22.57 -5.13
C ASP A 31 15.33 -22.63 -3.59
N VAL A 32 15.47 -21.45 -2.96
CA VAL A 32 15.64 -21.32 -1.53
C VAL A 32 14.41 -20.66 -0.92
N ARG A 33 13.80 -21.35 0.04
CA ARG A 33 12.72 -20.83 0.87
C ARG A 33 13.01 -21.04 2.35
N ARG A 34 13.23 -19.97 3.11
CA ARG A 34 13.56 -20.06 4.55
C ARG A 34 12.93 -18.92 5.34
N ILE A 35 12.74 -19.13 6.64
CA ILE A 35 12.34 -18.06 7.54
C ILE A 35 13.51 -17.09 7.67
N PHE A 36 13.26 -15.82 7.33
CA PHE A 36 14.25 -14.75 7.41
C PHE A 36 14.20 -14.06 8.78
N VAL A 37 13.00 -13.68 9.22
CA VAL A 37 12.70 -13.11 10.55
C VAL A 37 11.44 -13.78 11.07
N GLU A 38 11.37 -14.06 12.38
CA GLU A 38 10.22 -14.65 13.06
C GLU A 38 9.87 -13.86 14.32
N GLY A 39 8.67 -14.11 14.88
CA GLY A 39 8.22 -13.44 16.10
C GLY A 39 7.77 -11.99 15.86
N LEU A 40 7.38 -11.66 14.63
CA LEU A 40 6.86 -10.34 14.26
C LEU A 40 5.38 -10.19 14.68
N ASN A 41 4.85 -8.98 14.62
CA ASN A 41 3.42 -8.72 14.85
C ASN A 41 2.69 -8.28 13.58
N SER A 42 2.07 -9.22 12.87
CA SER A 42 1.32 -8.98 11.62
C SER A 42 2.06 -8.04 10.64
N PRO A 43 3.29 -8.40 10.22
CA PRO A 43 4.11 -7.55 9.36
C PRO A 43 3.52 -7.44 7.96
N PHE A 44 3.65 -6.26 7.33
CA PHE A 44 3.23 -6.04 5.95
C PHE A 44 4.35 -5.43 5.09
N GLY A 45 4.63 -4.14 5.26
CA GLY A 45 5.67 -3.45 4.50
C GLY A 45 7.06 -3.60 5.10
N MET A 46 8.07 -3.50 4.23
CA MET A 46 9.46 -3.51 4.65
C MET A 46 10.35 -2.75 3.67
N THR A 47 11.40 -2.11 4.18
CA THR A 47 12.40 -1.42 3.37
C THR A 47 13.79 -1.58 3.97
N LEU A 48 14.79 -1.72 3.11
CA LEU A 48 16.20 -1.62 3.51
C LEU A 48 16.64 -0.16 3.45
N SER A 49 17.32 0.32 4.49
CA SER A 49 17.94 1.65 4.48
C SER A 49 19.07 1.74 5.48
N LYS A 50 20.24 2.23 5.03
CA LYS A 50 21.43 2.48 5.86
C LYS A 50 21.78 1.31 6.80
N GLY A 51 21.85 0.08 6.27
CA GLY A 51 22.25 -1.12 7.01
C GLY A 51 21.20 -1.69 7.96
N LYS A 52 19.95 -1.24 7.87
CA LYS A 52 18.83 -1.80 8.63
C LYS A 52 17.69 -2.25 7.72
N LEU A 53 17.05 -3.35 8.08
CA LEU A 53 15.73 -3.73 7.58
C LEU A 53 14.68 -3.12 8.49
N TYR A 54 13.89 -2.22 7.95
CA TYR A 54 12.71 -1.67 8.62
C TYR A 54 11.50 -2.51 8.25
N VAL A 55 10.68 -2.86 9.24
CA VAL A 55 9.47 -3.65 9.07
C VAL A 55 8.32 -2.92 9.74
N ALA A 56 7.27 -2.65 8.98
CA ALA A 56 6.05 -2.09 9.51
C ALA A 56 5.16 -3.24 10.00
N GLU A 57 5.11 -3.38 11.32
CA GLU A 57 4.18 -4.24 12.03
C GLU A 57 2.84 -3.54 12.18
N THR A 58 1.83 -4.28 12.61
CA THR A 58 0.50 -3.70 12.77
C THR A 58 0.45 -2.57 13.80
N ASP A 59 1.31 -2.59 14.81
CA ASP A 59 1.29 -1.66 15.97
C ASP A 59 2.60 -0.87 16.15
N ALA A 60 3.65 -1.18 15.39
CA ALA A 60 4.93 -0.49 15.49
C ALA A 60 5.71 -0.52 14.18
N LEU A 61 6.61 0.44 14.03
CA LEU A 61 7.72 0.33 13.10
C LEU A 61 8.94 -0.20 13.85
N VAL A 62 9.45 -1.34 13.43
CA VAL A 62 10.63 -1.97 14.02
C VAL A 62 11.78 -2.01 13.03
N ALA A 63 13.00 -2.17 13.52
CA ALA A 63 14.19 -2.30 12.70
C ALA A 63 15.09 -3.45 13.16
N PHE A 64 15.78 -4.04 12.21
CA PHE A 64 16.78 -5.07 12.43
C PHE A 64 18.10 -4.67 11.76
N PRO A 65 19.27 -4.98 12.35
CA PRO A 65 20.53 -4.87 11.63
C PRO A 65 20.51 -5.81 10.43
N TYR A 66 21.01 -5.34 9.28
CA TYR A 66 21.05 -6.11 8.05
C TYR A 66 22.39 -5.95 7.33
N SER A 67 22.94 -7.08 6.90
CA SER A 67 24.11 -7.15 6.02
C SER A 67 23.74 -7.84 4.71
N ASN A 68 24.31 -7.36 3.60
CA ASN A 68 24.08 -7.98 2.28
C ASN A 68 24.43 -9.47 2.31
N GLY A 69 23.58 -10.27 1.67
CA GLY A 69 23.73 -11.73 1.61
C GLY A 69 23.23 -12.47 2.86
N GLN A 70 22.91 -11.78 3.96
CA GLN A 70 22.32 -12.38 5.14
C GLN A 70 21.05 -13.16 4.78
N THR A 71 20.92 -14.38 5.31
CA THR A 71 19.80 -15.28 5.01
C THR A 71 18.90 -15.57 6.22
N ARG A 72 19.23 -15.01 7.39
CA ARG A 72 18.43 -15.06 8.62
C ARG A 72 18.83 -13.91 9.55
N ILE A 73 17.86 -13.32 10.24
CA ILE A 73 18.05 -12.36 11.33
C ILE A 73 17.55 -13.00 12.62
N THR A 74 18.42 -13.02 13.64
CA THR A 74 18.08 -13.51 15.00
C THR A 74 18.22 -12.43 16.06
N ALA A 75 18.69 -11.23 15.68
CA ALA A 75 18.74 -10.09 16.59
C ALA A 75 17.31 -9.67 16.96
N PRO A 76 17.07 -9.25 18.22
CA PRO A 76 15.76 -8.74 18.61
C PRO A 76 15.42 -7.45 17.84
N PRO A 77 14.13 -7.18 17.58
CA PRO A 77 13.73 -5.94 16.93
C PRO A 77 14.06 -4.73 17.79
N GLU A 78 14.60 -3.69 17.16
CA GLU A 78 14.65 -2.35 17.72
C GLU A 78 13.35 -1.63 17.38
N LYS A 79 12.52 -1.32 18.40
CA LYS A 79 11.33 -0.50 18.18
C LYS A 79 11.73 0.94 17.84
N ILE A 80 11.26 1.43 16.70
CA ILE A 80 11.51 2.81 16.23
C ILE A 80 10.42 3.73 16.75
N VAL A 81 9.17 3.46 16.41
CA VAL A 81 7.99 4.24 16.84
C VAL A 81 6.78 3.33 16.97
N ASP A 82 5.83 3.71 17.82
CA ASP A 82 4.50 3.11 17.84
C ASP A 82 3.69 3.58 16.62
N LEU A 83 2.87 2.69 16.07
CA LEU A 83 1.94 2.96 14.99
C LEU A 83 0.50 2.74 15.49
N PRO A 84 -0.50 3.37 14.85
CA PRO A 84 -1.89 3.12 15.22
C PRO A 84 -2.29 1.66 14.99
N ALA A 85 -2.60 0.97 16.09
CA ALA A 85 -3.32 -0.30 16.14
C ALA A 85 -4.60 -0.09 16.96
N GLY A 86 -4.48 0.10 18.28
CA GLY A 86 -5.61 0.34 19.20
C GLY A 86 -6.55 -0.87 19.32
N ASP A 87 -7.62 -0.73 20.11
CA ASP A 87 -8.63 -1.79 20.29
C ASP A 87 -9.39 -2.11 18.99
N ILE A 88 -9.59 -1.08 18.17
CA ILE A 88 -10.14 -1.20 16.81
C ILE A 88 -8.99 -1.00 15.84
N ASN A 89 -8.74 -2.01 15.01
CA ASN A 89 -7.67 -2.01 14.02
C ASN A 89 -8.16 -2.59 12.68
N HIS A 90 -9.07 -1.86 12.03
CA HIS A 90 -9.78 -2.35 10.85
C HIS A 90 -8.84 -2.56 9.65
N HIS A 91 -8.13 -1.50 9.23
CA HIS A 91 -7.03 -1.61 8.28
C HIS A 91 -5.70 -1.72 9.04
N TRP A 92 -5.33 -2.97 9.33
CA TRP A 92 -4.16 -3.29 10.14
C TRP A 92 -2.83 -3.21 9.37
N THR A 93 -2.85 -3.38 8.04
CA THR A 93 -1.65 -3.34 7.19
C THR A 93 -1.01 -1.97 7.19
N LYS A 94 0.33 -1.96 7.12
CA LYS A 94 1.18 -0.77 7.13
C LYS A 94 2.31 -1.01 6.15
N ASP A 95 2.46 -0.17 5.15
CA ASP A 95 3.64 -0.19 4.28
C ASP A 95 4.71 0.78 4.75
N VAL A 96 5.97 0.60 4.34
CA VAL A 96 7.06 1.53 4.67
C VAL A 96 8.08 1.66 3.55
N ILE A 97 8.47 2.90 3.23
CA ILE A 97 9.59 3.21 2.34
C ILE A 97 10.52 4.25 2.97
N ALA A 98 11.82 4.17 2.69
CA ALA A 98 12.77 5.19 3.09
C ALA A 98 12.80 6.37 2.11
N SER A 99 13.06 7.58 2.62
CA SER A 99 13.46 8.70 1.77
C SER A 99 14.72 8.36 0.96
N PRO A 100 14.97 8.97 -0.21
CA PRO A 100 16.17 8.69 -1.01
C PRO A 100 17.49 8.91 -0.25
N ASP A 101 17.56 9.92 0.61
CA ASP A 101 18.72 10.19 1.48
C ASP A 101 18.80 9.26 2.72
N GLY A 102 17.74 8.48 2.93
CA GLY A 102 17.54 7.57 4.05
C GLY A 102 17.31 8.26 5.39
N ARG A 103 17.11 9.58 5.51
CA ARG A 103 16.90 10.25 6.81
C ARG A 103 15.50 10.05 7.40
N LYS A 104 14.50 9.91 6.53
CA LYS A 104 13.09 9.74 6.91
C LYS A 104 12.58 8.37 6.46
N LEU A 105 11.53 7.90 7.12
CA LEU A 105 10.72 6.76 6.68
C LEU A 105 9.29 7.23 6.51
N TYR A 106 8.61 6.79 5.46
CA TYR A 106 7.21 7.07 5.21
C TYR A 106 6.42 5.79 5.41
N VAL A 107 5.45 5.82 6.32
CA VAL A 107 4.65 4.66 6.73
C VAL A 107 3.20 4.90 6.37
N THR A 108 2.56 3.96 5.68
CA THR A 108 1.12 4.07 5.42
C THR A 108 0.32 3.57 6.62
N VAL A 109 -0.81 4.23 6.89
CA VAL A 109 -1.76 3.83 7.94
C VAL A 109 -3.17 3.95 7.39
N GLY A 110 -3.87 2.81 7.25
CA GLY A 110 -5.27 2.79 6.88
C GLY A 110 -6.22 3.25 7.99
N SER A 111 -7.44 3.62 7.60
CA SER A 111 -8.53 4.02 8.50
C SER A 111 -8.96 2.87 9.41
N ASN A 112 -9.66 3.21 10.48
CA ASN A 112 -10.31 2.26 11.36
C ASN A 112 -11.75 1.94 10.96
N SER A 113 -12.21 2.47 9.84
CA SER A 113 -13.61 2.40 9.42
C SER A 113 -13.76 2.52 7.90
N ASN A 114 -14.94 2.22 7.38
CA ASN A 114 -15.23 2.42 5.98
C ASN A 114 -15.31 3.92 5.63
N ALA A 115 -16.10 4.67 6.40
CA ALA A 115 -16.46 6.07 6.18
C ALA A 115 -16.53 6.88 7.49
N GLY A 116 -15.71 6.56 8.49
CA GLY A 116 -15.64 7.31 9.76
C GLY A 116 -16.66 6.88 10.82
N GLU A 117 -17.39 5.78 10.61
CA GLU A 117 -18.48 5.32 11.47
C GLU A 117 -18.02 4.87 12.88
N ASN A 118 -16.73 4.62 13.09
CA ASN A 118 -16.15 4.38 14.41
C ASN A 118 -15.78 5.68 15.17
N GLY A 119 -16.13 6.84 14.59
CA GLY A 119 -15.85 8.17 15.14
C GLY A 119 -14.48 8.70 14.72
N ILE A 120 -14.42 10.00 14.39
CA ILE A 120 -13.20 10.66 13.90
C ILE A 120 -12.03 10.59 14.90
N ALA A 121 -12.33 10.51 16.21
CA ALA A 121 -11.30 10.32 17.23
C ALA A 121 -10.54 8.99 17.08
N ALA A 122 -11.21 7.92 16.62
CA ALA A 122 -10.60 6.62 16.35
C ALA A 122 -9.68 6.63 15.12
N GLU A 123 -9.70 7.72 14.34
CA GLU A 123 -8.94 7.91 13.11
C GLU A 123 -7.69 8.77 13.30
N LYS A 124 -7.32 9.07 14.55
CA LYS A 124 -6.09 9.83 14.85
C LYS A 124 -4.87 9.14 14.25
N ASN A 125 -4.11 9.89 13.44
CA ASN A 125 -2.93 9.40 12.69
C ASN A 125 -3.23 8.22 11.74
N ARG A 126 -4.50 8.04 11.36
CA ARG A 126 -4.95 7.05 10.39
C ARG A 126 -5.45 7.70 9.11
N ALA A 127 -5.74 6.87 8.11
CA ALA A 127 -6.07 7.30 6.75
C ALA A 127 -5.01 8.27 6.21
N ALA A 128 -3.73 7.90 6.38
CA ALA A 128 -2.62 8.81 6.26
C ALA A 128 -1.34 8.12 5.79
N VAL A 129 -0.42 8.93 5.27
CA VAL A 129 1.01 8.62 5.25
C VAL A 129 1.66 9.37 6.41
N LEU A 130 2.35 8.67 7.28
CA LEU A 130 3.13 9.22 8.38
C LEU A 130 4.60 9.37 7.96
N GLU A 131 5.22 10.50 8.31
CA GLU A 131 6.68 10.67 8.20
C GLU A 131 7.30 10.42 9.57
N VAL A 132 8.29 9.52 9.60
CA VAL A 132 9.09 9.19 10.79
C VAL A 132 10.50 9.71 10.59
N ASP A 133 10.97 10.55 11.52
CA ASP A 133 12.38 10.93 11.60
C ASP A 133 13.18 9.81 12.28
N ARG A 134 14.21 9.29 11.60
CA ARG A 134 14.99 8.17 12.12
C ARG A 134 15.86 8.54 13.32
N SER A 135 16.28 9.80 13.42
CA SER A 135 17.19 10.28 14.46
C SER A 135 16.45 10.61 15.74
N SER A 136 15.39 11.41 15.66
CA SER A 136 14.60 11.82 16.82
C SER A 136 13.52 10.80 17.19
N ARG A 137 13.22 9.84 16.30
CA ARG A 137 12.09 8.90 16.44
C ARG A 137 10.75 9.61 16.62
N SER A 138 10.61 10.79 16.02
CA SER A 138 9.35 11.53 16.02
C SER A 138 8.53 11.19 14.79
N THR A 139 7.22 11.09 14.98
CA THR A 139 6.25 10.85 13.90
C THR A 139 5.38 12.08 13.68
N ARG A 140 5.08 12.40 12.43
CA ARG A 140 4.06 13.40 12.05
C ARG A 140 3.20 12.88 10.90
N VAL A 141 2.01 13.44 10.74
CA VAL A 141 1.21 13.23 9.53
C VAL A 141 1.90 13.96 8.36
N PHE A 142 2.25 13.21 7.31
CA PHE A 142 2.78 13.77 6.08
C PHE A 142 1.67 14.15 5.12
N ALA A 143 0.68 13.27 4.95
CA ALA A 143 -0.54 13.51 4.18
C ALA A 143 -1.70 12.73 4.81
N SER A 144 -2.92 13.23 4.68
CA SER A 144 -4.12 12.65 5.30
C SER A 144 -5.27 12.52 4.31
N GLY A 145 -6.36 11.88 4.73
CA GLY A 145 -7.54 11.67 3.87
C GLY A 145 -7.34 10.60 2.80
N LEU A 146 -6.38 9.70 2.98
CA LEU A 146 -6.12 8.53 2.15
C LEU A 146 -6.72 7.33 2.89
N ARG A 147 -7.90 6.81 2.50
CA ARG A 147 -8.63 5.80 3.30
C ARG A 147 -7.75 4.62 3.75
N ASN A 148 -7.17 3.90 2.79
CA ASN A 148 -6.33 2.75 3.06
C ASN A 148 -5.11 2.71 2.11
N PRO A 149 -4.10 3.57 2.35
CA PRO A 149 -2.86 3.59 1.58
C PRO A 149 -2.04 2.33 1.86
N ASN A 150 -1.53 1.67 0.82
CA ASN A 150 -0.66 0.52 0.95
C ASN A 150 0.63 0.72 0.13
N GLY A 151 0.65 0.48 -1.18
CA GLY A 151 1.90 0.53 -1.95
C GLY A 151 2.51 1.93 -2.07
N LEU A 152 3.74 2.12 -1.58
CA LEU A 152 4.52 3.35 -1.73
C LEU A 152 5.66 3.21 -2.75
N SER A 153 5.90 4.23 -3.56
CA SER A 153 7.06 4.27 -4.45
C SER A 153 7.49 5.69 -4.76
N TRP A 154 8.80 5.89 -4.97
CA TRP A 154 9.34 7.16 -5.45
C TRP A 154 9.29 7.19 -6.97
N ASN A 155 8.69 8.22 -7.54
CA ASN A 155 8.80 8.46 -8.97
C ASN A 155 10.26 8.81 -9.29
N PRO A 156 10.97 8.02 -10.13
CA PRO A 156 12.39 8.22 -10.39
C PRO A 156 12.67 9.45 -11.27
N GLU A 157 11.68 9.95 -12.00
CA GLU A 157 11.80 11.13 -12.85
C GLU A 157 11.62 12.43 -12.04
N THR A 158 10.61 12.48 -11.16
CA THR A 158 10.26 13.70 -10.41
C THR A 158 10.75 13.72 -8.97
N GLY A 159 11.10 12.56 -8.40
CA GLY A 159 11.40 12.41 -6.97
C GLY A 159 10.17 12.51 -6.06
N GLU A 160 8.96 12.57 -6.61
CA GLU A 160 7.73 12.63 -5.82
C GLU A 160 7.42 11.27 -5.20
N LEU A 161 6.88 11.28 -3.98
CA LEU A 161 6.31 10.08 -3.37
C LEU A 161 4.97 9.79 -4.02
N TRP A 162 4.69 8.53 -4.34
CA TRP A 162 3.37 8.09 -4.81
C TRP A 162 2.85 6.96 -3.94
N VAL A 163 1.52 6.85 -3.89
CA VAL A 163 0.84 5.82 -3.10
C VAL A 163 -0.34 5.22 -3.86
N ALA A 164 -0.59 3.92 -3.67
CA ALA A 164 -1.84 3.24 -4.04
C ALA A 164 -2.82 3.22 -2.85
N VAL A 165 -4.08 3.57 -3.09
CA VAL A 165 -5.11 3.69 -2.03
C VAL A 165 -6.34 2.87 -2.39
N ASN A 166 -6.88 2.14 -1.40
CA ASN A 166 -8.18 1.48 -1.53
C ASN A 166 -9.29 2.38 -1.02
N GLU A 167 -10.31 2.60 -1.84
CA GLU A 167 -11.40 3.53 -1.57
C GLU A 167 -12.59 2.88 -0.84
N ARG A 168 -13.63 3.67 -0.55
CA ARG A 168 -14.79 3.23 0.26
C ARG A 168 -15.50 2.04 -0.36
N ASP A 169 -16.02 1.21 0.54
CA ASP A 169 -16.97 0.16 0.26
C ASP A 169 -18.42 0.68 0.34
N GLU A 170 -19.36 -0.13 -0.18
CA GLU A 170 -20.81 0.00 0.03
C GLU A 170 -21.47 1.26 -0.58
N ILE A 171 -20.93 1.75 -1.69
CA ILE A 171 -21.51 2.84 -2.50
C ILE A 171 -21.73 2.46 -3.97
N GLY A 172 -21.90 1.16 -4.20
CA GLY A 172 -22.17 0.57 -5.51
C GLY A 172 -20.98 -0.14 -6.13
N ASP A 173 -21.23 -0.82 -7.26
CA ASP A 173 -20.21 -1.62 -7.96
C ASP A 173 -19.18 -0.78 -8.71
N ASP A 174 -19.56 0.44 -9.11
CA ASP A 174 -18.78 1.29 -10.01
C ASP A 174 -18.29 2.58 -9.34
N LEU A 175 -18.53 2.75 -8.04
CA LEU A 175 -18.07 3.87 -7.23
C LEU A 175 -17.55 3.34 -5.89
N VAL A 176 -16.45 3.84 -5.32
CA VAL A 176 -15.48 4.83 -5.82
C VAL A 176 -14.26 4.11 -6.41
N PRO A 177 -13.58 4.66 -7.43
CA PRO A 177 -12.34 4.08 -7.92
C PRO A 177 -11.24 4.08 -6.85
N ASP A 178 -10.56 2.95 -6.70
CA ASP A 178 -9.20 2.96 -6.14
C ASP A 178 -8.29 3.83 -7.01
N TYR A 179 -7.18 4.30 -6.47
CA TYR A 179 -6.29 5.20 -7.21
C TYR A 179 -4.83 5.06 -6.84
N ILE A 180 -3.98 5.58 -7.73
CA ILE A 180 -2.62 6.00 -7.41
C ILE A 180 -2.53 7.53 -7.50
N THR A 181 -1.74 8.12 -6.61
CA THR A 181 -1.56 9.59 -6.59
C THR A 181 -0.19 9.97 -6.02
N SER A 182 0.33 11.09 -6.49
CA SER A 182 1.44 11.81 -5.86
C SER A 182 1.03 12.27 -4.47
N VAL A 183 1.90 12.05 -3.47
CA VAL A 183 1.65 12.38 -2.07
C VAL A 183 2.38 13.67 -1.72
N ARG A 184 1.59 14.71 -1.43
CA ARG A 184 2.08 16.05 -1.11
C ARG A 184 2.05 16.31 0.39
N ASN A 185 3.13 16.90 0.90
CA ASN A 185 3.24 17.27 2.32
C ASN A 185 2.12 18.22 2.73
N GLY A 186 1.39 17.86 3.79
CA GLY A 186 0.27 18.62 4.33
C GLY A 186 -1.05 18.50 3.55
N ALA A 187 -1.09 17.74 2.45
CA ALA A 187 -2.30 17.62 1.65
C ALA A 187 -3.34 16.66 2.27
N PHE A 188 -4.60 16.98 2.02
CA PHE A 188 -5.77 16.19 2.38
C PHE A 188 -6.44 15.60 1.12
N TYR A 189 -6.67 14.29 1.07
CA TYR A 189 -7.22 13.59 -0.11
C TYR A 189 -8.71 13.24 0.02
N GLY A 190 -9.40 13.87 0.97
CA GLY A 190 -10.86 13.83 1.08
C GLY A 190 -11.41 12.89 2.15
N TRP A 191 -10.77 11.76 2.46
CA TRP A 191 -11.33 10.82 3.44
C TRP A 191 -11.41 11.39 4.86
N PRO A 192 -12.54 11.25 5.59
CA PRO A 192 -13.76 10.53 5.20
C PRO A 192 -14.81 11.39 4.47
N TYR A 193 -14.70 12.72 4.53
CA TYR A 193 -15.76 13.66 4.14
C TYR A 193 -16.07 13.75 2.64
N SER A 194 -15.10 13.46 1.77
CA SER A 194 -15.29 13.43 0.31
C SER A 194 -14.44 12.37 -0.35
N TYR A 195 -14.86 11.94 -1.53
CA TYR A 195 -14.15 10.94 -2.33
C TYR A 195 -13.72 11.52 -3.69
N TYR A 196 -12.57 11.06 -4.16
CA TYR A 196 -12.02 11.41 -5.47
C TYR A 196 -12.03 12.94 -5.75
N GLY A 197 -11.56 13.71 -4.77
CA GLY A 197 -11.64 15.18 -4.75
C GLY A 197 -12.80 15.68 -3.88
N GLN A 198 -13.59 16.61 -4.41
CA GLN A 198 -14.60 17.37 -3.66
C GLN A 198 -16.01 16.73 -3.67
N ASN A 199 -16.14 15.46 -4.09
CA ASN A 199 -17.45 14.79 -4.09
C ASN A 199 -17.82 14.41 -2.66
N VAL A 200 -18.83 15.08 -2.09
CA VAL A 200 -19.25 14.90 -0.70
C VAL A 200 -19.70 13.44 -0.44
N ASP A 201 -19.21 12.85 0.65
CA ASP A 201 -19.74 11.59 1.19
C ASP A 201 -20.83 11.91 2.22
N GLU A 202 -22.09 11.84 1.80
CA GLU A 202 -23.23 12.26 2.64
C GLU A 202 -23.44 11.38 3.88
N ARG A 203 -22.85 10.18 3.91
CA ARG A 203 -22.94 9.23 5.04
C ARG A 203 -22.21 9.73 6.28
N VAL A 204 -21.20 10.57 6.10
CA VAL A 204 -20.33 11.05 7.20
C VAL A 204 -20.99 12.20 7.92
N LYS A 205 -21.10 12.14 9.25
CA LYS A 205 -21.65 13.22 10.08
C LYS A 205 -20.76 13.49 11.32
N PRO A 206 -20.58 14.76 11.73
CA PRO A 206 -20.99 15.98 11.01
C PRO A 206 -20.18 16.17 9.72
N GLN A 207 -20.76 16.89 8.76
CA GLN A 207 -20.06 17.27 7.52
C GLN A 207 -18.99 18.33 7.80
N ARG A 208 -17.95 18.36 6.96
CA ARG A 208 -16.83 19.32 7.02
C ARG A 208 -16.62 19.96 5.65
N PRO A 209 -17.50 20.88 5.23
CA PRO A 209 -17.40 21.50 3.90
C PRO A 209 -16.08 22.26 3.68
N ASP A 210 -15.49 22.76 4.76
CA ASP A 210 -14.15 23.34 4.77
C ASP A 210 -13.07 22.34 4.34
N LEU A 211 -13.06 21.12 4.89
CA LEU A 211 -12.11 20.09 4.49
C LEU A 211 -12.43 19.51 3.11
N VAL A 212 -13.71 19.42 2.75
CA VAL A 212 -14.10 19.00 1.40
C VAL A 212 -13.53 19.97 0.37
N ALA A 213 -13.61 21.28 0.59
CA ALA A 213 -13.08 22.29 -0.32
C ALA A 213 -11.56 22.16 -0.54
N GLU A 214 -10.82 21.74 0.49
CA GLU A 214 -9.36 21.52 0.43
C GLU A 214 -8.96 20.17 -0.20
N ALA A 215 -9.92 19.26 -0.43
CA ALA A 215 -9.62 17.90 -0.86
C ALA A 215 -8.94 17.85 -2.24
N VAL A 216 -7.74 17.29 -2.27
CA VAL A 216 -6.97 17.05 -3.48
C VAL A 216 -7.59 15.89 -4.25
N LYS A 217 -7.92 16.13 -5.52
CA LYS A 217 -8.33 15.07 -6.43
C LYS A 217 -7.14 14.15 -6.74
N PRO A 218 -7.28 12.82 -6.56
CA PRO A 218 -6.23 11.87 -6.92
C PRO A 218 -5.84 11.92 -8.40
N ASP A 219 -4.58 11.61 -8.69
CA ASP A 219 -4.00 11.77 -10.04
C ASP A 219 -4.48 10.71 -11.05
N TYR A 220 -4.79 9.47 -10.63
CA TYR A 220 -5.17 8.40 -11.55
C TYR A 220 -6.12 7.37 -10.94
N ALA A 221 -7.28 7.16 -11.57
CA ALA A 221 -8.22 6.11 -11.18
C ALA A 221 -7.78 4.74 -11.71
N LEU A 222 -7.82 3.72 -10.85
CA LEU A 222 -7.50 2.33 -11.16
C LEU A 222 -8.74 1.45 -11.38
N GLY A 223 -9.93 2.02 -11.15
CA GLY A 223 -11.21 1.32 -11.15
C GLY A 223 -11.68 0.96 -9.75
N SER A 224 -12.97 0.68 -9.62
CA SER A 224 -13.61 0.42 -8.33
C SER A 224 -13.33 -1.00 -7.85
N HIS A 225 -13.08 -1.14 -6.54
CA HIS A 225 -12.89 -2.41 -5.84
C HIS A 225 -11.69 -3.25 -6.30
N THR A 226 -10.70 -2.68 -6.97
CA THR A 226 -9.53 -3.43 -7.46
C THR A 226 -8.62 -3.95 -6.35
N ALA A 227 -8.71 -3.34 -5.16
CA ALA A 227 -7.86 -3.58 -4.01
C ALA A 227 -6.38 -3.46 -4.38
N SER A 228 -5.98 -2.30 -4.87
CA SER A 228 -4.60 -2.02 -5.28
C SER A 228 -3.67 -1.90 -4.06
N LEU A 229 -2.75 -2.84 -3.89
CA LEU A 229 -1.92 -2.96 -2.68
C LEU A 229 -0.43 -2.70 -2.91
N GLY A 230 0.08 -2.89 -4.12
CA GLY A 230 1.49 -2.68 -4.45
C GLY A 230 1.68 -1.61 -5.50
N LEU A 231 2.77 -0.86 -5.40
CA LEU A 231 3.16 0.17 -6.36
C LEU A 231 4.68 0.15 -6.53
N ALA A 232 5.16 0.06 -7.77
CA ALA A 232 6.58 0.17 -8.07
C ALA A 232 6.79 0.94 -9.38
N PHE A 233 7.53 2.04 -9.32
CA PHE A 233 8.01 2.68 -10.54
C PHE A 233 9.10 1.84 -11.20
N SER A 234 9.05 1.80 -12.53
CA SER A 234 10.13 1.26 -13.34
C SER A 234 11.06 2.39 -13.77
N SER A 235 12.36 2.15 -13.64
CA SER A 235 13.38 2.91 -14.37
C SER A 235 14.37 1.90 -14.95
N ARG A 236 14.29 1.67 -16.27
CA ARG A 236 15.04 0.63 -17.00
C ARG A 236 14.74 -0.80 -16.50
N THR A 237 13.81 -1.47 -17.17
CA THR A 237 13.41 -2.85 -16.85
C THR A 237 13.81 -3.82 -17.96
N SER A 238 14.11 -5.06 -17.58
CA SER A 238 14.30 -6.20 -18.49
C SER A 238 13.03 -6.58 -19.27
N LEU A 239 11.86 -6.05 -18.88
CA LEU A 239 10.58 -6.26 -19.57
C LEU A 239 10.45 -5.48 -20.90
N GLY A 240 11.47 -4.70 -21.26
CA GLY A 240 11.54 -3.97 -22.53
C GLY A 240 11.09 -2.51 -22.44
N THR A 241 11.32 -1.75 -23.53
CA THR A 241 11.12 -0.29 -23.57
C THR A 241 9.68 0.14 -23.33
N ALA A 242 8.70 -0.72 -23.65
CA ALA A 242 7.28 -0.47 -23.42
C ALA A 242 6.91 -0.31 -21.93
N TYR A 243 7.78 -0.77 -21.03
CA TYR A 243 7.62 -0.67 -19.57
C TYR A 243 8.66 0.25 -18.91
N GLY A 244 9.43 1.00 -19.70
CA GLY A 244 10.60 1.74 -19.22
C GLY A 244 10.31 3.05 -18.48
N ASN A 245 9.11 3.63 -18.60
CA ASN A 245 8.72 4.84 -17.86
C ASN A 245 7.25 4.77 -17.41
N GLY A 246 7.04 4.31 -16.18
CA GLY A 246 5.71 4.12 -15.62
C GLY A 246 5.71 3.34 -14.31
N ALA A 247 4.52 2.97 -13.85
CA ALA A 247 4.32 2.30 -12.58
C ALA A 247 3.60 0.96 -12.74
N PHE A 248 4.13 -0.07 -12.12
CA PHE A 248 3.43 -1.34 -11.91
C PHE A 248 2.55 -1.25 -10.68
N VAL A 249 1.33 -1.80 -10.77
CA VAL A 249 0.37 -1.82 -9.67
C VAL A 249 -0.14 -3.25 -9.47
N GLY A 250 0.01 -3.76 -8.24
CA GLY A 250 -0.55 -5.05 -7.83
C GLY A 250 -2.01 -4.90 -7.38
N GLN A 251 -2.94 -5.52 -8.09
CA GLN A 251 -4.37 -5.48 -7.77
C GLN A 251 -4.82 -6.80 -7.14
N HIS A 252 -5.07 -6.77 -5.83
CA HIS A 252 -5.43 -7.92 -5.01
C HIS A 252 -6.83 -8.47 -5.33
N GLY A 253 -7.69 -7.65 -5.89
CA GLY A 253 -8.99 -8.03 -6.44
C GLY A 253 -10.18 -7.80 -5.51
N SER A 254 -11.36 -7.66 -6.11
CA SER A 254 -12.60 -7.29 -5.42
C SER A 254 -13.21 -8.43 -4.63
N TRP A 255 -13.69 -8.12 -3.43
CA TRP A 255 -14.59 -9.00 -2.67
C TRP A 255 -16.04 -8.47 -2.60
N ASN A 256 -16.24 -7.17 -2.87
CA ASN A 256 -17.50 -6.45 -2.69
C ASN A 256 -18.06 -5.90 -4.02
N ARG A 257 -18.05 -6.72 -5.07
CA ARG A 257 -18.56 -6.35 -6.40
C ARG A 257 -19.24 -7.55 -7.07
N SER A 258 -20.33 -7.31 -7.80
CA SER A 258 -21.07 -8.39 -8.50
C SER A 258 -20.25 -9.07 -9.60
N VAL A 259 -19.43 -8.30 -10.32
CA VAL A 259 -18.45 -8.77 -11.31
C VAL A 259 -17.06 -8.49 -10.78
N HIS A 260 -16.21 -9.51 -10.68
CA HIS A 260 -14.87 -9.35 -10.12
C HIS A 260 -14.02 -8.32 -10.88
N SER A 261 -13.30 -7.46 -10.14
CA SER A 261 -12.29 -6.53 -10.65
C SER A 261 -10.94 -6.78 -10.00
N GLY A 262 -9.84 -6.36 -10.63
CA GLY A 262 -8.46 -6.61 -10.17
C GLY A 262 -7.97 -8.02 -10.49
N TYR A 263 -7.34 -8.70 -9.52
CA TYR A 263 -6.72 -10.02 -9.68
C TYR A 263 -5.65 -10.04 -10.79
N LYS A 264 -4.79 -9.03 -10.80
CA LYS A 264 -3.75 -8.86 -11.82
C LYS A 264 -2.65 -7.89 -11.41
N VAL A 265 -1.56 -7.91 -12.15
CA VAL A 265 -0.58 -6.82 -12.17
C VAL A 265 -0.83 -6.01 -13.43
N ILE A 266 -0.94 -4.70 -13.28
CA ILE A 266 -1.08 -3.75 -14.40
C ILE A 266 0.12 -2.82 -14.47
N TYR A 267 0.28 -2.16 -15.60
CA TYR A 267 1.24 -1.10 -15.83
C TYR A 267 0.53 0.19 -16.27
N VAL A 268 0.79 1.29 -15.57
CA VAL A 268 0.33 2.63 -15.95
C VAL A 268 1.50 3.37 -16.62
N PRO A 269 1.39 3.78 -17.88
CA PRO A 269 2.46 4.49 -18.57
C PRO A 269 2.59 5.93 -18.07
N PHE A 270 3.81 6.43 -17.90
CA PHE A 270 4.08 7.81 -17.49
C PHE A 270 4.82 8.59 -18.58
N ARG A 271 4.56 9.90 -18.61
CA ARG A 271 5.28 10.89 -19.43
C ARG A 271 5.33 12.20 -18.65
N ASP A 272 6.50 12.84 -18.60
CA ASP A 272 6.72 14.11 -17.89
C ASP A 272 6.27 14.02 -16.41
N GLY A 273 6.61 12.90 -15.75
CA GLY A 273 6.24 12.63 -14.36
C GLY A 273 4.77 12.34 -14.08
N ARG A 274 3.91 12.25 -15.11
CA ARG A 274 2.45 12.05 -14.94
C ARG A 274 1.93 10.82 -15.70
N PRO A 275 0.83 10.18 -15.22
CA PRO A 275 0.13 9.16 -15.98
C PRO A 275 -0.27 9.67 -17.37
N SER A 276 -0.03 8.86 -18.40
CA SER A 276 -0.08 9.30 -19.81
C SER A 276 -1.04 8.48 -20.69
N GLY A 277 -1.76 7.52 -20.12
CA GLY A 277 -2.66 6.65 -20.89
C GLY A 277 -3.36 5.59 -20.05
N PRO A 278 -4.13 4.70 -20.72
CA PRO A 278 -4.81 3.59 -20.04
C PRO A 278 -3.81 2.57 -19.49
N PRO A 279 -4.21 1.80 -18.45
CA PRO A 279 -3.35 0.76 -17.90
C PRO A 279 -3.25 -0.41 -18.90
N LYS A 280 -2.13 -1.13 -18.83
CA LYS A 280 -1.90 -2.38 -19.58
C LYS A 280 -1.86 -3.55 -18.61
N ASP A 281 -2.54 -4.63 -18.93
CA ASP A 281 -2.42 -5.88 -18.16
C ASP A 281 -1.02 -6.48 -18.39
N VAL A 282 -0.32 -6.84 -17.32
CA VAL A 282 1.05 -7.40 -17.34
C VAL A 282 1.03 -8.86 -16.93
N LEU A 283 0.33 -9.17 -15.83
CA LEU A 283 0.21 -10.54 -15.33
C LEU A 283 -1.23 -10.79 -14.88
N THR A 284 -1.88 -11.73 -15.54
CA THR A 284 -3.29 -12.12 -15.34
C THR A 284 -3.41 -13.62 -15.03
N GLY A 285 -4.64 -14.14 -14.94
CA GLY A 285 -4.87 -15.57 -14.69
C GLY A 285 -4.95 -15.96 -13.22
N PHE A 286 -4.98 -14.97 -12.33
CA PHE A 286 -5.17 -15.17 -10.88
C PHE A 286 -6.62 -15.51 -10.49
N LEU A 287 -7.57 -15.38 -11.42
CA LEU A 287 -8.97 -15.72 -11.23
C LEU A 287 -9.34 -16.85 -12.19
N GLY A 288 -9.78 -17.99 -11.65
CA GLY A 288 -10.25 -19.12 -12.45
C GLY A 288 -11.59 -18.82 -13.14
N HIS A 289 -11.94 -19.63 -14.14
CA HIS A 289 -13.22 -19.52 -14.85
C HIS A 289 -14.45 -19.71 -13.95
N ASP A 290 -14.28 -20.38 -12.81
CA ASP A 290 -15.29 -20.58 -11.77
C ASP A 290 -15.38 -19.40 -10.78
N GLY A 291 -14.62 -18.32 -11.01
CA GLY A 291 -14.55 -17.16 -10.12
C GLY A 291 -13.70 -17.39 -8.87
N LYS A 292 -12.99 -18.53 -8.76
CA LYS A 292 -12.12 -18.82 -7.63
C LYS A 292 -10.76 -18.15 -7.81
N ALA A 293 -10.31 -17.41 -6.80
CA ALA A 293 -8.98 -16.83 -6.79
C ALA A 293 -7.90 -17.92 -6.61
N MET A 294 -6.98 -18.00 -7.57
CA MET A 294 -5.80 -18.89 -7.58
C MET A 294 -4.55 -18.20 -7.05
N GLY A 295 -4.55 -16.87 -7.03
CA GLY A 295 -3.59 -16.02 -6.32
C GLY A 295 -4.14 -14.61 -6.22
N ARG A 296 -3.49 -13.76 -5.44
CA ARG A 296 -3.92 -12.37 -5.27
C ARG A 296 -2.67 -11.47 -5.17
N PRO A 297 -2.38 -10.66 -6.20
CA PRO A 297 -1.23 -9.76 -6.18
C PRO A 297 -1.25 -8.81 -4.97
N VAL A 298 -0.12 -8.66 -4.28
CA VAL A 298 0.06 -7.72 -3.16
C VAL A 298 1.21 -6.78 -3.48
N GLY A 299 2.44 -7.14 -3.07
CA GLY A 299 3.65 -6.36 -3.37
C GLY A 299 4.10 -6.56 -4.82
N VAL A 300 4.60 -5.49 -5.42
CA VAL A 300 5.31 -5.51 -6.70
C VAL A 300 6.66 -4.83 -6.50
N ALA A 301 7.70 -5.39 -7.10
CA ALA A 301 9.04 -4.83 -7.11
C ALA A 301 9.64 -5.05 -8.51
N VAL A 302 10.45 -4.11 -8.96
CA VAL A 302 11.18 -4.22 -10.23
C VAL A 302 12.62 -4.57 -9.88
N ASP A 303 13.11 -5.70 -10.38
CA ASP A 303 14.51 -6.08 -10.25
C ASP A 303 15.39 -5.23 -11.17
N GLN A 304 16.69 -5.18 -10.86
CA GLN A 304 17.67 -4.58 -11.75
C GLN A 304 17.76 -5.40 -13.05
N ALA A 305 17.88 -4.70 -14.18
CA ALA A 305 18.14 -5.31 -15.48
C ALA A 305 19.61 -5.73 -15.63
#